data_AF-A0A2I1CBN1-F1
#
_entry.id   AF-A0A2I1CBN1-F1
#
_cell.length_a   1.000
_cell.length_b   1.000
_cell.length_c   1.000
_cell.angle_alpha   90.00
_cell.angle_beta   90.00
_cell.angle_gamma   90.00
#
_symmetry.space_group_name_H-M   'P 1'
#
loop_
_entity.id
_entity.type
_entity.pdbx_description
1 polymer ?
#
loop_
_entity_poly.entity_id
_entity_poly.type
_entity_poly.pdbx_seq_one_letter_code
_entity_poly.pdbx_strand_id
1 'polypeptide(L)'
;MPTELPPGTVGNLTAEQEAKLQEFWVLLLKVFGVKLDALESAREASASAPQENKKEPKRRFGLFGRGKDSEDGTASEKSAEGITTNLASINISDADDKYGQSKEFQQTLVDMSPEDIRTTFWTMVKQDNPDSLLLRFLRARKWDVKNALVMFISTIRWRLMDVKVDDDIMKNGEQHALKQSQSSDPAEKKAGEEFLMQMRRGKSFLHGVDKSGRPICVVRVRLHKAGDQSQEVLDRFTVYTIESARMMLAPPVETACIIFDMTDFSLANMDYSPVKFMIKCFEANYPESLGVVLIHKAPWIFSGIWNIIKGWLDPVVAAKVHFTKNVKDLEQFIPRDRIMKELEGDENWEYKYAECEPDENKPMEDTAKRDQLLAERRELGKEIQDATISWIAASSKGDKDAVATAKDKRKDLIERLREQYWQLDPYVRARSLYDRLNVLQGNGKIDFYSAESMSKGNAASSQ
;
A
#
# COMPACT_ATOMS: atom_id res chain seq x y z
N MET A 1 -6.03 -20.17 10.23
CA MET A 1 -6.04 -19.40 8.97
C MET A 1 -7.49 -19.05 8.67
N PRO A 2 -7.81 -17.84 8.18
CA PRO A 2 -9.17 -17.54 7.75
C PRO A 2 -9.60 -18.61 6.75
N THR A 3 -10.71 -19.31 7.04
CA THR A 3 -11.18 -20.44 6.24
C THR A 3 -11.70 -19.99 4.86
N GLU A 4 -12.02 -18.70 4.72
CA GLU A 4 -12.46 -18.08 3.46
C GLU A 4 -11.77 -16.73 3.26
N LEU A 5 -11.38 -16.46 2.02
CA LEU A 5 -10.78 -15.18 1.60
C LEU A 5 -11.83 -14.06 1.68
N PRO A 6 -11.49 -12.83 2.08
CA PRO A 6 -12.47 -11.74 2.11
C PRO A 6 -13.04 -11.42 0.70
N PRO A 7 -14.31 -11.02 0.57
CA PRO A 7 -14.89 -10.63 -0.72
C PRO A 7 -14.09 -9.51 -1.40
N GLY A 8 -13.95 -9.58 -2.72
CA GLY A 8 -13.24 -8.55 -3.48
C GLY A 8 -11.72 -8.63 -3.36
N THR A 9 -11.18 -9.79 -2.96
CA THR A 9 -9.73 -10.09 -2.92
C THR A 9 -9.37 -11.12 -3.99
N VAL A 10 -8.08 -11.26 -4.28
CA VAL A 10 -7.59 -12.30 -5.21
C VAL A 10 -8.05 -13.66 -4.72
N GLY A 11 -8.71 -14.43 -5.59
CA GLY A 11 -9.29 -15.73 -5.25
C GLY A 11 -10.73 -15.69 -4.71
N ASN A 12 -11.30 -14.50 -4.50
CA ASN A 12 -12.71 -14.32 -4.13
C ASN A 12 -13.33 -13.09 -4.82
N LEU A 13 -13.31 -13.09 -6.15
CA LEU A 13 -13.95 -12.08 -6.99
C LEU A 13 -15.23 -12.63 -7.64
N THR A 14 -16.28 -11.81 -7.71
CA THR A 14 -17.40 -12.06 -8.63
C THR A 14 -17.00 -11.79 -10.08
N ALA A 15 -17.81 -12.21 -11.05
CA ALA A 15 -17.56 -11.92 -12.46
C ALA A 15 -17.55 -10.41 -12.75
N GLU A 16 -18.43 -9.65 -12.11
CA GLU A 16 -18.49 -8.19 -12.23
C GLU A 16 -17.24 -7.53 -11.63
N GLN A 17 -16.78 -8.02 -10.48
CA GLN A 17 -15.57 -7.53 -9.83
C GLN A 17 -14.32 -7.83 -10.66
N GLU A 18 -14.24 -9.01 -11.27
CA GLU A 18 -13.16 -9.35 -12.20
C GLU A 18 -13.18 -8.43 -13.43
N ALA A 19 -14.35 -8.15 -14.01
CA ALA A 19 -14.48 -7.21 -15.12
C ALA A 19 -14.04 -5.79 -14.74
N LYS A 20 -14.31 -5.36 -13.49
CA LYS A 20 -13.85 -4.05 -12.97
C LYS A 20 -12.33 -4.01 -12.76
N LEU A 21 -11.72 -5.12 -12.33
CA LEU A 21 -10.26 -5.24 -12.27
C LEU A 21 -9.64 -5.16 -13.68
N GLN A 22 -10.24 -5.80 -14.67
CA GLN A 22 -9.81 -5.69 -16.07
C GLN A 22 -9.92 -4.25 -16.59
N GLU A 23 -11.05 -3.58 -16.33
CA GLU A 23 -11.25 -2.18 -16.70
C GLU A 23 -10.17 -1.28 -16.07
N PHE A 24 -9.84 -1.50 -14.79
CA PHE A 24 -8.81 -0.75 -14.10
C PHE A 24 -7.42 -0.98 -14.71
N TRP A 25 -7.06 -2.24 -15.00
CA TRP A 25 -5.82 -2.55 -15.72
C TRP A 25 -5.74 -1.84 -17.07
N VAL A 26 -6.83 -1.82 -17.86
CA VAL A 26 -6.85 -1.11 -19.15
C VAL A 26 -6.54 0.37 -18.98
N LEU A 27 -7.16 1.05 -18.01
CA LEU A 27 -6.86 2.47 -17.77
C LEU A 27 -5.42 2.68 -17.29
N LEU A 28 -4.94 1.81 -16.41
CA LEU A 28 -3.58 1.90 -15.88
C LEU A 28 -2.53 1.68 -16.98
N LEU A 29 -2.74 0.72 -17.89
CA LEU A 29 -1.87 0.49 -19.04
C LEU A 29 -1.83 1.69 -19.99
N LYS A 30 -2.95 2.41 -20.16
CA LYS A 30 -2.98 3.68 -20.91
C LYS A 30 -2.15 4.75 -20.21
N VAL A 31 -2.27 4.89 -18.88
CA VAL A 31 -1.44 5.82 -18.10
C VAL A 31 0.05 5.45 -18.23
N PHE A 32 0.37 4.16 -18.32
CA PHE A 32 1.73 3.66 -18.54
C PHE A 32 2.25 3.88 -19.97
N GLY A 33 1.44 4.42 -20.88
CA GLY A 33 1.82 4.66 -22.28
C GLY A 33 1.91 3.37 -23.11
N VAL A 34 1.32 2.28 -22.64
CA VAL A 34 1.30 1.00 -23.36
C VAL A 34 0.29 1.09 -24.50
N LYS A 35 0.73 0.78 -25.73
CA LYS A 35 -0.16 0.68 -26.89
C LYS A 35 -1.03 -0.57 -26.76
N LEU A 36 -2.33 -0.40 -26.87
CA LEU A 36 -3.32 -1.46 -26.64
C LEU A 36 -3.99 -1.92 -27.95
N ASP A 37 -3.28 -1.82 -29.07
CA ASP A 37 -3.77 -2.12 -30.43
C ASP A 37 -4.49 -3.49 -30.49
N ALA A 38 -3.96 -4.50 -29.79
CA ALA A 38 -4.56 -5.83 -29.69
C ALA A 38 -5.94 -5.87 -29.00
N LEU A 39 -6.22 -4.94 -28.07
CA LEU A 39 -7.52 -4.78 -27.42
C LEU A 39 -8.50 -3.97 -28.28
N GLU A 40 -7.99 -3.00 -29.04
CA GLU A 40 -8.79 -2.18 -29.96
C GLU A 40 -9.33 -3.03 -31.11
N SER A 41 -8.48 -3.86 -31.75
CA SER A 41 -8.92 -4.81 -32.78
C SER A 41 -9.88 -5.88 -32.24
N ALA A 42 -9.75 -6.28 -30.96
CA ALA A 42 -10.67 -7.24 -30.34
C ALA A 42 -12.07 -6.64 -30.10
N ARG A 43 -12.15 -5.34 -29.75
CA ARG A 43 -13.43 -4.63 -29.60
C ARG A 43 -14.13 -4.44 -30.94
N GLU A 44 -13.41 -4.08 -31.98
CA GLU A 44 -13.97 -3.93 -33.34
C GLU A 44 -14.50 -5.26 -33.87
N ALA A 45 -13.77 -6.36 -33.67
CA ALA A 45 -14.24 -7.70 -34.02
C ALA A 45 -15.51 -8.10 -33.25
N SER A 46 -15.59 -7.78 -31.95
CA SER A 46 -16.80 -8.05 -31.13
C SER A 46 -17.99 -7.16 -31.50
N ALA A 47 -17.76 -5.92 -31.93
CA ALA A 47 -18.81 -4.98 -32.35
C ALA A 47 -19.36 -5.29 -33.75
N SER A 48 -18.64 -6.10 -34.53
CA SER A 48 -19.04 -6.53 -35.88
C SER A 48 -19.91 -7.80 -35.93
N ALA A 49 -20.24 -8.40 -34.79
CA ALA A 49 -21.20 -9.51 -34.72
C ALA A 49 -22.63 -8.98 -34.99
N PRO A 50 -23.44 -9.65 -35.86
CA PRO A 50 -24.73 -9.12 -36.29
C PRO A 50 -25.72 -9.01 -35.12
N GLN A 51 -26.09 -7.78 -34.77
CA GLN A 51 -27.20 -7.51 -33.85
C GLN A 51 -28.52 -7.94 -34.51
N GLU A 52 -29.21 -8.90 -33.88
CA GLU A 52 -30.62 -9.19 -34.18
C GLU A 52 -31.48 -7.95 -33.89
N ASN A 53 -32.12 -7.44 -34.94
CA ASN A 53 -33.00 -6.28 -34.92
C ASN A 53 -34.17 -6.45 -33.91
N LYS A 54 -34.07 -5.83 -32.74
CA LYS A 54 -35.26 -5.43 -31.96
C LYS A 54 -35.59 -3.97 -32.24
N LYS A 55 -36.74 -3.76 -32.88
CA LYS A 55 -37.33 -2.46 -33.17
C LYS A 55 -37.75 -1.76 -31.87
N GLU A 56 -37.28 -0.53 -31.66
CA GLU A 56 -37.92 0.45 -30.77
C GLU A 56 -38.51 1.64 -31.57
N PRO A 57 -39.58 2.29 -31.07
CA PRO A 57 -40.38 3.21 -31.87
C PRO A 57 -39.80 4.63 -31.91
N LYS A 58 -39.98 5.27 -33.07
CA LYS A 58 -39.55 6.65 -33.37
C LYS A 58 -40.30 7.71 -32.55
N ARG A 59 -39.57 8.70 -32.03
CA ARG A 59 -40.07 10.07 -31.89
C ARG A 59 -39.11 11.07 -32.55
N ARG A 60 -39.71 11.95 -33.36
CA ARG A 60 -39.10 13.03 -34.16
C ARG A 60 -38.78 14.24 -33.28
N PHE A 61 -37.71 14.97 -33.61
CA PHE A 61 -37.75 16.39 -34.02
C PHE A 61 -36.42 16.77 -34.72
N GLY A 62 -36.50 17.49 -35.85
CA GLY A 62 -35.36 18.16 -36.52
C GLY A 62 -34.93 19.44 -35.77
N LEU A 63 -33.98 20.26 -36.20
CA LEU A 63 -33.45 20.57 -37.52
C LEU A 63 -32.24 21.53 -37.36
N PHE A 64 -31.32 21.53 -38.34
CA PHE A 64 -30.32 22.55 -38.75
C PHE A 64 -28.90 22.64 -38.16
N GLY A 65 -27.93 22.57 -39.09
CA GLY A 65 -26.57 23.13 -38.99
C GLY A 65 -25.56 22.41 -39.90
N ARG A 66 -25.17 22.99 -41.05
CA ARG A 66 -24.40 22.36 -42.16
C ARG A 66 -23.02 23.03 -42.35
N GLY A 67 -22.00 22.21 -42.64
CA GLY A 67 -20.78 22.54 -43.40
C GLY A 67 -19.49 22.60 -42.56
N LYS A 68 -18.31 22.19 -43.03
CA LYS A 68 -17.82 21.65 -44.32
C LYS A 68 -16.38 21.14 -44.09
N ASP A 69 -16.01 20.03 -44.73
CA ASP A 69 -14.69 19.39 -44.67
C ASP A 69 -13.54 20.22 -45.28
N SER A 70 -12.34 20.02 -44.73
CA SER A 70 -11.07 20.03 -45.47
C SER A 70 -9.98 19.28 -44.68
N GLU A 71 -9.52 18.16 -45.25
CA GLU A 71 -8.23 17.46 -45.02
C GLU A 71 -7.06 18.44 -45.29
N ASP A 72 -5.81 18.27 -44.86
CA ASP A 72 -4.96 17.08 -44.76
C ASP A 72 -3.64 17.48 -44.02
N GLY A 73 -2.91 16.53 -43.41
CA GLY A 73 -1.50 16.75 -43.03
C GLY A 73 -1.00 16.18 -41.69
N THR A 74 0.04 15.35 -41.82
CA THR A 74 1.04 14.88 -40.83
C THR A 74 0.61 13.95 -39.69
N ALA A 75 0.57 12.65 -40.03
CA ALA A 75 0.56 11.54 -39.09
C ALA A 75 2.00 11.23 -38.62
N SER A 76 2.37 11.73 -37.42
CA SER A 76 3.40 11.10 -36.57
C SER A 76 3.40 11.58 -35.12
N GLU A 77 2.66 12.64 -34.74
CA GLU A 77 2.71 13.19 -33.36
C GLU A 77 1.36 13.11 -32.59
N LYS A 78 0.24 12.79 -33.26
CA LYS A 78 -1.12 12.85 -32.66
C LYS A 78 -1.50 11.72 -31.68
N SER A 79 -0.70 10.65 -31.58
CA SER A 79 -1.09 9.49 -30.76
C SER A 79 -0.87 9.69 -29.25
N ALA A 80 0.10 10.51 -28.85
CA ALA A 80 0.33 10.84 -27.45
C ALA A 80 -0.68 11.88 -26.93
N GLU A 81 -1.00 12.91 -27.71
CA GLU A 81 -1.95 13.98 -27.32
C GLU A 81 -3.41 13.49 -27.21
N GLY A 82 -3.81 12.48 -28.00
CA GLY A 82 -5.15 11.88 -27.94
C GLY A 82 -5.41 11.00 -26.72
N ILE A 83 -4.35 10.41 -26.14
CA ILE A 83 -4.44 9.55 -24.95
C ILE A 83 -4.49 10.43 -23.70
N THR A 84 -3.68 11.50 -23.65
CA THR A 84 -3.68 12.46 -22.53
C THR A 84 -5.00 13.21 -22.44
N THR A 85 -5.65 13.57 -23.55
CA THR A 85 -6.96 14.25 -23.56
C THR A 85 -8.09 13.39 -22.97
N ASN A 86 -8.10 12.08 -23.21
CA ASN A 86 -9.10 11.18 -22.61
C ASN A 86 -8.88 10.96 -21.10
N LEU A 87 -7.62 10.84 -20.65
CA LEU A 87 -7.29 10.71 -19.23
C LEU A 87 -7.46 12.03 -18.45
N ALA A 88 -7.13 13.16 -19.05
CA ALA A 88 -7.31 14.49 -18.47
C ALA A 88 -8.79 14.84 -18.23
N SER A 89 -9.71 14.20 -18.96
CA SER A 89 -11.17 14.36 -18.77
C SER A 89 -11.72 13.62 -17.54
N ILE A 90 -10.91 12.79 -16.86
CA ILE A 90 -11.32 12.09 -15.64
C ILE A 90 -11.31 13.06 -14.46
N ASN A 91 -12.50 13.36 -13.92
CA ASN A 91 -12.70 14.17 -12.72
C ASN A 91 -13.46 13.36 -11.66
N ILE A 92 -13.08 13.51 -10.39
CA ILE A 92 -13.88 13.03 -9.25
C ILE A 92 -14.97 14.09 -8.95
N SER A 93 -16.12 13.66 -8.44
CA SER A 93 -17.06 14.57 -7.80
C SER A 93 -16.49 15.19 -6.52
N ASP A 94 -16.77 16.47 -6.27
CA ASP A 94 -16.27 17.20 -5.08
C ASP A 94 -16.61 16.51 -3.75
N ALA A 95 -17.70 15.73 -3.69
CA ALA A 95 -18.13 15.02 -2.49
C ALA A 95 -17.18 13.87 -2.09
N ASP A 96 -16.44 13.31 -3.04
CA ASP A 96 -15.51 12.20 -2.83
C ASP A 96 -14.04 12.67 -2.76
N ASP A 97 -13.76 13.97 -2.91
CA ASP A 97 -12.40 14.52 -2.98
C ASP A 97 -11.90 15.17 -1.67
N LYS A 98 -12.08 14.47 -0.55
CA LYS A 98 -11.67 14.94 0.80
C LYS A 98 -10.22 15.41 0.89
N TYR A 99 -9.33 14.82 0.10
CA TYR A 99 -7.88 15.05 0.18
C TYR A 99 -7.30 15.82 -1.02
N GLY A 100 -8.12 16.29 -1.97
CA GLY A 100 -7.66 17.01 -3.15
C GLY A 100 -6.95 16.11 -4.19
N GLN A 101 -7.26 14.82 -4.20
CA GLN A 101 -6.70 13.80 -5.07
C GLN A 101 -6.98 14.08 -6.54
N SER A 102 -8.07 14.76 -6.92
CA SER A 102 -8.31 15.11 -8.33
C SER A 102 -7.24 16.04 -8.87
N LYS A 103 -6.86 17.04 -8.07
CA LYS A 103 -5.79 17.98 -8.42
C LYS A 103 -4.43 17.28 -8.47
N GLU A 104 -4.14 16.44 -7.48
CA GLU A 104 -2.92 15.64 -7.44
C GLU A 104 -2.79 14.73 -8.66
N PHE A 105 -3.88 14.08 -9.08
CA PHE A 105 -3.93 13.24 -10.28
C PHE A 105 -3.59 14.01 -11.55
N GLN A 106 -4.26 15.14 -11.78
CA GLN A 106 -3.99 15.97 -12.96
C GLN A 106 -2.55 16.47 -12.98
N GLN A 107 -2.03 16.91 -11.82
CA GLN A 107 -0.64 17.34 -11.69
C GLN A 107 0.34 16.18 -11.93
N THR A 108 0.00 14.96 -11.52
CA THR A 108 0.82 13.76 -11.75
C THR A 108 0.98 13.45 -13.22
N LEU A 109 -0.11 13.54 -14.00
CA LEU A 109 -0.08 13.30 -15.45
C LEU A 109 0.73 14.36 -16.21
N VAL A 110 0.96 15.54 -15.61
CA VAL A 110 1.80 16.60 -16.17
C VAL A 110 3.26 16.44 -15.75
N ASP A 111 3.50 16.16 -14.45
CA ASP A 111 4.83 16.17 -13.86
C ASP A 111 5.62 14.87 -14.10
N MET A 112 4.93 13.75 -14.35
CA MET A 112 5.55 12.42 -14.44
C MET A 112 5.36 11.82 -15.82
N SER A 113 6.42 11.19 -16.35
CA SER A 113 6.30 10.44 -17.59
C SER A 113 5.48 9.14 -17.37
N PRO A 114 4.83 8.60 -18.41
CA PRO A 114 4.18 7.29 -18.34
C PRO A 114 5.12 6.17 -17.82
N GLU A 115 6.41 6.25 -18.16
CA GLU A 115 7.42 5.30 -17.71
C GLU A 115 7.77 5.46 -16.22
N ASP A 116 7.81 6.68 -15.69
CA ASP A 116 8.02 6.92 -14.25
C ASP A 116 6.86 6.35 -13.43
N ILE A 117 5.62 6.57 -13.88
CA ILE A 117 4.42 6.03 -13.23
C ILE A 117 4.45 4.49 -13.26
N ARG A 118 4.76 3.89 -14.43
CA ARG A 118 4.88 2.44 -14.59
C ARG A 118 5.97 1.85 -13.71
N THR A 119 7.15 2.47 -13.67
CA THR A 119 8.26 2.02 -12.84
C THR A 119 7.90 2.11 -11.36
N THR A 120 7.28 3.21 -10.93
CA THR A 120 6.83 3.40 -9.54
C THR A 120 5.80 2.37 -9.14
N PHE A 121 4.86 2.00 -10.01
CA PHE A 121 3.92 0.91 -9.77
C PHE A 121 4.65 -0.40 -9.44
N TRP A 122 5.58 -0.84 -10.29
CA TRP A 122 6.29 -2.11 -10.09
C TRP A 122 7.22 -2.11 -8.87
N THR A 123 7.76 -0.95 -8.50
CA THR A 123 8.49 -0.75 -7.25
C THR A 123 7.56 -0.86 -6.04
N MET A 124 6.37 -0.23 -6.08
CA MET A 124 5.38 -0.25 -5.01
C MET A 124 4.84 -1.66 -4.70
N VAL A 125 4.75 -2.51 -5.74
CA VAL A 125 4.27 -3.91 -5.61
C VAL A 125 5.18 -4.72 -4.68
N LYS A 126 6.50 -4.55 -4.72
CA LYS A 126 7.47 -5.34 -3.92
C LYS A 126 7.20 -6.86 -4.02
N GLN A 127 6.99 -7.56 -2.90
CA GLN A 127 6.58 -8.97 -2.83
C GLN A 127 5.07 -9.20 -2.95
N ASP A 128 4.25 -8.15 -3.01
CA ASP A 128 2.79 -8.24 -3.05
C ASP A 128 2.29 -8.69 -4.43
N ASN A 129 1.02 -9.10 -4.50
CA ASN A 129 0.35 -9.36 -5.77
C ASN A 129 -0.12 -8.03 -6.39
N PRO A 130 0.22 -7.72 -7.66
CA PRO A 130 -0.20 -6.49 -8.31
C PRO A 130 -1.73 -6.34 -8.40
N ASP A 131 -2.48 -7.43 -8.54
CA ASP A 131 -3.94 -7.41 -8.50
C ASP A 131 -4.46 -7.09 -7.09
N SER A 132 -3.88 -7.68 -6.04
CA SER A 132 -4.23 -7.35 -4.65
C SER A 132 -4.01 -5.87 -4.35
N LEU A 133 -2.93 -5.26 -4.87
CA LEU A 133 -2.70 -3.82 -4.77
C LEU A 133 -3.84 -3.02 -5.41
N LEU A 134 -4.22 -3.31 -6.66
CA LEU A 134 -5.29 -2.59 -7.36
C LEU A 134 -6.68 -2.81 -6.74
N LEU A 135 -6.96 -4.04 -6.28
CA LEU A 135 -8.22 -4.39 -5.63
C LEU A 135 -8.46 -3.60 -4.34
N ARG A 136 -7.40 -3.25 -3.59
CA ARG A 136 -7.51 -2.35 -2.43
C ARG A 136 -8.11 -0.99 -2.80
N PHE A 137 -7.68 -0.41 -3.93
CA PHE A 137 -8.22 0.86 -4.41
C PHE A 137 -9.65 0.73 -4.96
N LEU A 138 -9.96 -0.37 -5.66
CA LEU A 138 -11.33 -0.64 -6.11
C LEU A 138 -12.30 -0.77 -4.93
N ARG A 139 -11.96 -1.55 -3.90
CA ARG A 139 -12.80 -1.68 -2.70
C ARG A 139 -12.97 -0.33 -1.99
N ALA A 140 -11.89 0.43 -1.82
CA ALA A 140 -11.93 1.76 -1.20
C ALA A 140 -12.75 2.80 -1.97
N ARG A 141 -12.97 2.60 -3.27
CA ARG A 141 -13.81 3.46 -4.12
C ARG A 141 -15.09 2.76 -4.58
N LYS A 142 -15.55 1.75 -3.83
CA LYS A 142 -16.83 1.05 -4.06
C LYS A 142 -16.98 0.54 -5.50
N TRP A 143 -15.88 0.05 -6.07
CA TRP A 143 -15.76 -0.44 -7.44
C TRP A 143 -15.98 0.61 -8.53
N ASP A 144 -15.90 1.90 -8.21
CA ASP A 144 -15.75 2.98 -9.20
C ASP A 144 -14.30 2.99 -9.71
N VAL A 145 -14.11 2.54 -10.94
CA VAL A 145 -12.79 2.37 -11.55
C VAL A 145 -12.09 3.70 -11.78
N LYS A 146 -12.83 4.76 -12.11
CA LYS A 146 -12.23 6.09 -12.37
C LYS A 146 -11.74 6.71 -11.08
N ASN A 147 -12.57 6.70 -10.04
CA ASN A 147 -12.18 7.20 -8.72
C ASN A 147 -11.05 6.36 -8.12
N ALA A 148 -11.04 5.04 -8.33
CA ALA A 148 -9.94 4.16 -7.93
C ALA A 148 -8.63 4.53 -8.65
N LEU A 149 -8.68 4.80 -9.96
CA LEU A 149 -7.52 5.26 -10.73
C LEU A 149 -6.99 6.60 -10.21
N VAL A 150 -7.86 7.58 -9.98
CA VAL A 150 -7.45 8.89 -9.45
C VAL A 150 -6.76 8.72 -8.10
N MET A 151 -7.37 7.99 -7.17
CA MET A 151 -6.76 7.70 -5.86
C MET A 151 -5.40 7.00 -5.99
N PHE A 152 -5.30 6.02 -6.91
CA PHE A 152 -4.09 5.24 -7.12
C PHE A 152 -2.93 6.08 -7.65
N ILE A 153 -3.18 6.89 -8.68
CA ILE A 153 -2.15 7.75 -9.27
C ILE A 153 -1.74 8.88 -8.33
N SER A 154 -2.67 9.46 -7.56
CA SER A 154 -2.32 10.42 -6.51
C SER A 154 -1.47 9.78 -5.40
N THR A 155 -1.73 8.51 -5.08
CA THR A 155 -0.86 7.73 -4.17
C THR A 155 0.53 7.52 -4.75
N ILE A 156 0.66 7.24 -6.05
CA ILE A 156 1.97 7.14 -6.74
C ILE A 156 2.76 8.43 -6.55
N ARG A 157 2.13 9.59 -6.79
CA ARG A 157 2.78 10.89 -6.60
C ARG A 157 3.21 11.10 -5.15
N TRP A 158 2.30 10.90 -4.20
CA TRP A 158 2.62 11.05 -2.77
C TRP A 158 3.81 10.16 -2.37
N ARG A 159 3.82 8.93 -2.86
CA ARG A 159 4.83 7.93 -2.53
C ARG A 159 6.20 8.25 -3.15
N LEU A 160 6.23 8.73 -4.39
CA LEU A 160 7.44 9.04 -5.13
C LEU A 160 8.00 10.43 -4.81
N MET A 161 7.14 11.46 -4.83
CA MET A 161 7.55 12.86 -4.82
C MET A 161 7.51 13.48 -3.42
N ASP A 162 6.42 13.25 -2.69
CA ASP A 162 6.18 13.95 -1.42
C ASP A 162 6.95 13.28 -0.28
N VAL A 163 6.79 11.96 -0.14
CA VAL A 163 7.33 11.19 1.00
C VAL A 163 8.55 10.34 0.62
N LYS A 164 8.77 10.09 -0.66
CA LYS A 164 9.94 9.36 -1.19
C LYS A 164 10.16 8.02 -0.49
N VAL A 165 9.10 7.22 -0.44
CA VAL A 165 9.05 5.99 0.38
C VAL A 165 10.19 5.03 0.04
N ASP A 166 10.42 4.73 -1.24
CA ASP A 166 11.49 3.81 -1.61
C ASP A 166 12.86 4.48 -1.69
N ASP A 167 12.93 5.67 -2.28
CA ASP A 167 14.21 6.32 -2.57
C ASP A 167 14.86 6.96 -1.34
N ASP A 168 14.09 7.16 -0.27
CA ASP A 168 14.55 7.76 0.96
C ASP A 168 14.19 6.91 2.18
N ILE A 169 12.92 6.79 2.56
CA ILE A 169 12.53 6.18 3.85
C ILE A 169 13.04 4.74 3.98
N MET A 170 12.69 3.87 3.03
CA MET A 170 12.99 2.44 3.10
C MET A 170 14.42 2.12 2.66
N LYS A 171 15.00 2.89 1.74
CA LYS A 171 16.40 2.74 1.33
C LYS A 171 17.37 3.15 2.44
N ASN A 172 17.07 4.21 3.19
CA ASN A 172 17.97 4.76 4.20
C ASN A 172 17.75 4.13 5.58
N GLY A 173 16.48 3.89 5.95
CA GLY A 173 16.08 3.21 7.18
C GLY A 173 16.72 3.75 8.45
N GLU A 174 16.93 2.86 9.42
CA GLU A 174 17.44 3.20 10.76
C GLU A 174 18.93 3.53 10.76
N GLN A 175 19.72 2.85 9.91
CA GLN A 175 21.17 3.08 9.84
C GLN A 175 21.50 4.51 9.40
N HIS A 176 20.69 5.10 8.51
CA HIS A 176 20.84 6.50 8.16
C HIS A 176 20.51 7.43 9.32
N ALA A 177 19.44 7.16 10.09
CA ALA A 177 19.13 7.94 11.29
C ALA A 177 20.28 7.86 12.32
N LEU A 178 20.93 6.70 12.45
CA LEU A 178 22.14 6.54 13.27
C LEU A 178 23.29 7.41 12.77
N LYS A 179 23.59 7.40 11.46
CA LYS A 179 24.60 8.27 10.86
C LYS A 179 24.26 9.76 11.06
N GLN A 180 23.01 10.15 10.84
CA GLN A 180 22.51 11.50 11.07
C GLN A 180 22.74 11.93 12.52
N SER A 181 22.42 11.09 13.51
CA SER A 181 22.63 11.40 14.94
C SER A 181 24.09 11.67 15.34
N GLN A 182 25.03 11.32 14.45
CA GLN A 182 26.47 11.55 14.61
C GLN A 182 26.98 12.70 13.71
N SER A 183 26.10 13.33 12.92
CA SER A 183 26.44 14.43 12.03
C SER A 183 26.92 15.66 12.80
N SER A 184 27.80 16.43 12.17
CA SER A 184 28.20 17.75 12.65
C SER A 184 27.14 18.82 12.35
N ASP A 185 26.23 18.57 11.40
CA ASP A 185 25.11 19.46 11.12
C ASP A 185 24.05 19.33 12.24
N PRO A 186 23.70 20.41 12.95
CA PRO A 186 22.75 20.34 14.07
C PRO A 186 21.34 19.89 13.67
N ALA A 187 20.87 20.22 12.46
CA ALA A 187 19.55 19.84 12.00
C ALA A 187 19.49 18.36 11.63
N GLU A 188 20.50 17.86 10.90
CA GLU A 188 20.61 16.42 10.61
C GLU A 188 20.75 15.61 11.90
N LYS A 189 21.62 16.05 12.81
CA LYS A 189 21.82 15.42 14.10
C LYS A 189 20.52 15.29 14.88
N LYS A 190 19.79 16.39 14.99
CA LYS A 190 18.50 16.42 15.67
C LYS A 190 17.49 15.46 15.02
N ALA A 191 17.39 15.44 13.67
CA ALA A 191 16.47 14.55 12.97
C ALA A 191 16.79 13.06 13.23
N GLY A 192 18.07 12.68 13.19
CA GLY A 192 18.52 11.32 13.50
C GLY A 192 18.23 10.91 14.94
N GLU A 193 18.53 11.79 15.91
CA GLU A 193 18.24 11.58 17.33
C GLU A 193 16.73 11.42 17.59
N GLU A 194 15.91 12.28 17.00
CA GLU A 194 14.45 12.25 17.14
C GLU A 194 13.84 10.95 16.59
N PHE A 195 14.32 10.48 15.43
CA PHE A 195 13.86 9.23 14.81
C PHE A 195 14.25 8.02 15.67
N LEU A 196 15.53 7.91 16.04
CA LEU A 196 16.03 6.81 16.86
C LEU A 196 15.40 6.80 18.25
N MET A 197 15.05 7.95 18.81
CA MET A 197 14.32 8.02 20.08
C MET A 197 12.96 7.30 20.00
N GLN A 198 12.23 7.40 18.88
CA GLN A 198 10.95 6.70 18.73
C GLN A 198 11.15 5.18 18.78
N MET A 199 12.17 4.69 18.07
CA MET A 199 12.55 3.28 18.02
C MET A 199 13.05 2.79 19.38
N ARG A 200 14.09 3.43 19.96
CA ARG A 200 14.70 3.04 21.24
C ARG A 200 13.71 2.98 22.40
N ARG A 201 12.71 3.88 22.41
CA ARG A 201 11.65 3.88 23.44
C ARG A 201 10.54 2.86 23.16
N GLY A 202 10.51 2.24 21.98
CA GLY A 202 9.42 1.37 21.55
C GLY A 202 8.08 2.09 21.53
N LYS A 203 8.05 3.31 20.98
CA LYS A 203 6.82 4.11 20.89
C LYS A 203 5.79 3.44 19.99
N SER A 204 6.25 2.92 18.85
CA SER A 204 5.49 2.05 17.97
C SER A 204 6.38 0.90 17.48
N PHE A 205 5.87 -0.32 17.46
CA PHE A 205 6.61 -1.49 17.00
C PHE A 205 5.68 -2.62 16.54
N LEU A 206 6.23 -3.57 15.78
CA LEU A 206 5.52 -4.73 15.27
C LEU A 206 5.92 -5.98 16.05
N HIS A 207 4.95 -6.72 16.56
CA HIS A 207 5.20 -8.01 17.20
C HIS A 207 3.99 -8.91 17.14
N GLY A 208 4.18 -10.13 16.65
CA GLY A 208 3.13 -11.14 16.60
C GLY A 208 2.07 -10.92 15.52
N VAL A 209 1.05 -11.77 15.57
CA VAL A 209 -0.07 -11.77 14.63
C VAL A 209 -1.39 -12.02 15.37
N ASP A 210 -2.46 -11.38 14.90
CA ASP A 210 -3.80 -11.59 15.41
C ASP A 210 -4.38 -12.96 14.98
N LYS A 211 -5.59 -13.32 15.43
CA LYS A 211 -6.29 -14.56 15.05
C LYS A 211 -6.57 -14.66 13.55
N SER A 212 -6.57 -13.54 12.82
CA SER A 212 -6.73 -13.46 11.37
C SER A 212 -5.38 -13.54 10.62
N GLY A 213 -4.26 -13.62 11.34
CA GLY A 213 -2.91 -13.63 10.77
C GLY A 213 -2.34 -12.25 10.44
N ARG A 214 -2.99 -11.17 10.87
CA ARG A 214 -2.55 -9.79 10.63
C ARG A 214 -1.36 -9.46 11.52
N PRO A 215 -0.25 -8.89 10.99
CA PRO A 215 0.80 -8.37 11.84
C PRO A 215 0.25 -7.31 12.77
N ILE A 216 0.66 -7.34 14.03
CA ILE A 216 0.19 -6.43 15.07
C ILE A 216 1.22 -5.30 15.23
N CYS A 217 0.78 -4.06 15.00
CA CYS A 217 1.50 -2.86 15.38
C CYS A 217 0.98 -2.36 16.74
N VAL A 218 1.86 -2.24 17.72
CA VAL A 218 1.54 -1.69 19.04
C VAL A 218 2.04 -0.26 19.11
N VAL A 219 1.18 0.66 19.50
CA VAL A 219 1.46 2.08 19.71
C VAL A 219 1.24 2.40 21.20
N ARG A 220 2.32 2.70 21.92
CA ARG A 220 2.29 3.06 23.35
C ARG A 220 2.03 4.55 23.49
N VAL A 221 0.77 4.94 23.67
CA VAL A 221 0.37 6.36 23.62
C VAL A 221 0.99 7.19 24.76
N ARG A 222 1.17 6.59 25.95
CA ARG A 222 1.85 7.23 27.09
C ARG A 222 3.27 7.73 26.80
N LEU A 223 3.93 7.21 25.75
CA LEU A 223 5.28 7.62 25.36
C LEU A 223 5.29 8.82 24.41
N HIS A 224 4.14 9.23 23.88
CA HIS A 224 4.03 10.42 23.05
C HIS A 224 3.90 11.68 23.91
N LYS A 225 4.65 12.73 23.54
CA LYS A 225 4.42 14.11 23.96
C LYS A 225 4.60 15.03 22.76
N ALA A 226 3.74 16.04 22.66
CA ALA A 226 3.86 17.06 21.63
C ALA A 226 5.16 17.86 21.85
N GLY A 227 5.93 18.06 20.79
CA GLY A 227 7.20 18.80 20.82
C GLY A 227 8.46 17.97 21.14
N ASP A 228 8.33 16.70 21.53
CA ASP A 228 9.50 15.80 21.71
C ASP A 228 10.24 15.55 20.39
N GLN A 229 9.54 15.65 19.26
CA GLN A 229 10.08 15.49 17.92
C GLN A 229 9.39 16.44 16.94
N SER A 230 10.07 16.77 15.86
CA SER A 230 9.46 17.47 14.71
C SER A 230 8.35 16.64 14.07
N GLN A 231 7.38 17.32 13.47
CA GLN A 231 6.29 16.66 12.75
C GLN A 231 6.82 15.83 11.56
N GLU A 232 7.80 16.35 10.82
CA GLU A 232 8.41 15.66 9.69
C GLU A 232 9.03 14.31 10.11
N VAL A 233 9.79 14.28 11.21
CA VAL A 233 10.37 13.03 11.72
C VAL A 233 9.28 12.06 12.19
N LEU A 234 8.22 12.55 12.80
CA LEU A 234 7.12 11.70 13.26
C LEU A 234 6.30 11.11 12.10
N ASP A 235 6.04 11.91 11.06
CA ASP A 235 5.37 11.48 9.83
C ASP A 235 6.24 10.44 9.10
N ARG A 236 7.56 10.69 9.00
CA ARG A 236 8.54 9.73 8.47
C ARG A 236 8.56 8.42 9.24
N PHE A 237 8.61 8.48 10.57
CA PHE A 237 8.57 7.31 11.45
C PHE A 237 7.27 6.51 11.30
N THR A 238 6.15 7.21 11.14
CA THR A 238 4.84 6.60 10.89
C THR A 238 4.83 5.82 9.57
N VAL A 239 5.31 6.44 8.48
CA VAL A 239 5.39 5.77 7.17
C VAL A 239 6.37 4.60 7.18
N TYR A 240 7.53 4.77 7.82
CA TYR A 240 8.50 3.69 8.03
C TYR A 240 7.87 2.48 8.74
N THR A 241 7.06 2.74 9.78
CA THR A 241 6.35 1.69 10.53
C THR A 241 5.29 0.99 9.68
N ILE A 242 4.51 1.75 8.89
CA ILE A 242 3.51 1.20 7.96
C ILE A 242 4.20 0.29 6.92
N GLU A 243 5.28 0.77 6.30
CA GLU A 243 5.99 -0.01 5.28
C GLU A 243 6.69 -1.23 5.87
N SER A 244 7.21 -1.14 7.10
CA SER A 244 7.72 -2.31 7.84
C SER A 244 6.62 -3.34 8.09
N ALA A 245 5.40 -2.90 8.45
CA ALA A 245 4.26 -3.79 8.63
C ALA A 245 3.86 -4.50 7.33
N ARG A 246 3.95 -3.80 6.19
CA ARG A 246 3.69 -4.39 4.87
C ARG A 246 4.70 -5.48 4.49
N MET A 247 5.94 -5.38 4.96
CA MET A 247 6.94 -6.45 4.79
C MET A 247 6.59 -7.72 5.57
N MET A 248 5.71 -7.62 6.57
CA MET A 248 5.28 -8.71 7.44
C MET A 248 3.89 -9.27 7.09
N LEU A 249 3.34 -8.89 5.94
CA LEU A 249 2.12 -9.48 5.43
C LEU A 249 2.45 -10.82 4.78
N ALA A 250 1.81 -11.89 5.27
CA ALA A 250 1.87 -13.21 4.67
C ALA A 250 0.55 -13.47 3.90
N PRO A 251 0.59 -13.78 2.60
CA PRO A 251 -0.61 -14.13 1.85
C PRO A 251 -1.44 -15.23 2.55
N PRO A 252 -2.78 -15.13 2.59
CA PRO A 252 -3.62 -14.16 1.89
C PRO A 252 -3.91 -12.86 2.69
N VAL A 253 -3.15 -12.57 3.75
CA VAL A 253 -3.42 -11.43 4.62
C VAL A 253 -2.94 -10.13 3.98
N GLU A 254 -3.88 -9.19 3.76
CA GLU A 254 -3.60 -7.87 3.14
C GLU A 254 -3.60 -6.70 4.16
N THR A 255 -3.89 -6.99 5.44
CA THR A 255 -4.20 -5.96 6.45
C THR A 255 -3.41 -6.12 7.74
N ALA A 256 -3.22 -5.02 8.48
CA ALA A 256 -2.62 -5.00 9.81
C ALA A 256 -3.65 -4.85 10.94
N CYS A 257 -3.26 -5.27 12.14
CA CYS A 257 -3.92 -4.96 13.42
C CYS A 257 -3.14 -3.84 14.11
N ILE A 258 -3.79 -2.79 14.59
CA ILE A 258 -3.13 -1.74 15.37
C ILE A 258 -3.70 -1.74 16.79
N ILE A 259 -2.83 -1.84 17.79
CA ILE A 259 -3.19 -1.64 19.20
C ILE A 259 -2.72 -0.25 19.62
N PHE A 260 -3.64 0.64 19.96
CA PHE A 260 -3.31 1.85 20.71
C PHE A 260 -3.42 1.52 22.19
N ASP A 261 -2.29 1.30 22.84
CA ASP A 261 -2.21 1.08 24.28
C ASP A 261 -2.31 2.43 25.01
N MET A 262 -3.47 2.64 25.64
CA MET A 262 -3.81 3.84 26.39
C MET A 262 -3.51 3.69 27.89
N THR A 263 -2.84 2.63 28.32
CA THR A 263 -2.36 2.50 29.70
C THR A 263 -1.53 3.74 30.06
N ASP A 264 -1.82 4.33 31.22
CA ASP A 264 -1.22 5.58 31.71
C ASP A 264 -1.38 6.82 30.80
N PHE A 265 -2.39 6.81 29.92
CA PHE A 265 -2.71 7.97 29.10
C PHE A 265 -3.11 9.18 29.95
N SER A 266 -2.55 10.34 29.60
CA SER A 266 -2.97 11.66 30.08
C SER A 266 -3.18 12.62 28.91
N LEU A 267 -3.83 13.76 29.16
CA LEU A 267 -4.02 14.78 28.12
C LEU A 267 -2.71 15.36 27.57
N ALA A 268 -1.60 15.27 28.33
CA ALA A 268 -0.28 15.68 27.84
C ALA A 268 0.24 14.77 26.71
N ASN A 269 -0.34 13.57 26.56
CA ASN A 269 0.00 12.64 25.49
C ASN A 269 -0.85 12.85 24.23
N MET A 270 -1.89 13.67 24.29
CA MET A 270 -2.78 13.88 23.16
C MET A 270 -2.19 14.90 22.18
N ASP A 271 -1.91 14.45 20.96
CA ASP A 271 -1.56 15.28 19.82
C ASP A 271 -2.42 14.88 18.61
N TYR A 272 -3.14 15.86 18.06
CA TYR A 272 -4.03 15.63 16.92
C TYR A 272 -3.28 15.60 15.58
N SER A 273 -2.07 16.14 15.49
CA SER A 273 -1.30 16.17 14.25
C SER A 273 -0.96 14.75 13.74
N PRO A 274 -0.30 13.87 14.52
CA PRO A 274 -0.02 12.50 14.09
C PRO A 274 -1.29 11.68 13.87
N VAL A 275 -2.36 11.94 14.63
CA VAL A 275 -3.66 11.28 14.41
C VAL A 275 -4.21 11.61 13.04
N LYS A 276 -4.25 12.89 12.66
CA LYS A 276 -4.72 13.31 11.33
C LYS A 276 -3.82 12.76 10.21
N PHE A 277 -2.51 12.72 10.43
CA PHE A 277 -1.58 12.13 9.47
C PHE A 277 -1.82 10.63 9.27
N MET A 278 -1.98 9.85 10.34
CA MET A 278 -2.32 8.42 10.27
C MET A 278 -3.66 8.19 9.55
N ILE A 279 -4.68 9.02 9.83
CA ILE A 279 -5.97 8.96 9.13
C ILE A 279 -5.77 9.20 7.63
N LYS A 280 -5.05 10.27 7.24
CA LYS A 280 -4.73 10.54 5.83
C LYS A 280 -3.99 9.35 5.19
N CYS A 281 -3.02 8.76 5.90
CA CYS A 281 -2.31 7.58 5.40
C CYS A 281 -3.28 6.44 5.06
N PHE A 282 -4.17 6.03 5.97
CA PHE A 282 -5.05 4.88 5.74
C PHE A 282 -6.26 5.17 4.83
N GLU A 283 -6.72 6.41 4.72
CA GLU A 283 -7.85 6.78 3.86
C GLU A 283 -7.45 7.21 2.44
N ALA A 284 -6.24 7.74 2.26
CA ALA A 284 -5.80 8.31 0.98
C ALA A 284 -4.70 7.50 0.29
N ASN A 285 -3.74 6.96 1.05
CA ASN A 285 -2.46 6.45 0.50
C ASN A 285 -2.26 4.94 0.70
N TYR A 286 -2.87 4.37 1.74
CA TYR A 286 -2.84 2.93 2.06
C TYR A 286 -4.26 2.39 2.24
N PRO A 287 -5.14 2.56 1.22
CA PRO A 287 -6.50 2.06 1.31
C PRO A 287 -6.52 0.58 1.65
N GLU A 288 -7.52 0.16 2.41
CA GLU A 288 -7.79 -1.26 2.68
C GLU A 288 -6.60 -2.03 3.27
N SER A 289 -5.64 -1.32 3.87
CA SER A 289 -4.46 -1.92 4.54
C SER A 289 -4.65 -2.03 6.06
N LEU A 290 -5.68 -1.37 6.59
CA LEU A 290 -6.08 -1.44 8.00
C LEU A 290 -7.20 -2.47 8.17
N GLY A 291 -6.98 -3.47 9.02
CA GLY A 291 -7.93 -4.55 9.30
C GLY A 291 -8.72 -4.32 10.57
N VAL A 292 -8.02 -4.02 11.67
CA VAL A 292 -8.64 -3.74 12.98
C VAL A 292 -7.80 -2.73 13.76
N VAL A 293 -8.46 -1.85 14.51
CA VAL A 293 -7.83 -0.93 15.47
C VAL A 293 -8.40 -1.23 16.84
N LEU A 294 -7.53 -1.56 17.79
CA LEU A 294 -7.88 -1.84 19.18
C LEU A 294 -7.41 -0.66 20.03
N ILE A 295 -8.36 0.15 20.50
CA ILE A 295 -8.08 1.18 21.52
C ILE A 295 -8.15 0.49 22.88
N HIS A 296 -6.99 0.14 23.43
CA HIS A 296 -6.86 -0.65 24.64
C HIS A 296 -6.71 0.23 25.89
N LYS A 297 -7.51 -0.05 26.93
CA LYS A 297 -7.49 0.65 28.23
C LYS A 297 -7.70 2.17 28.14
N ALA A 298 -8.53 2.62 27.20
CA ALA A 298 -8.85 4.04 27.08
C ALA A 298 -9.48 4.57 28.38
N PRO A 299 -8.94 5.63 29.01
CA PRO A 299 -9.56 6.23 30.19
C PRO A 299 -10.86 6.94 29.83
N TRP A 300 -11.74 7.16 30.81
CA TRP A 300 -13.07 7.75 30.59
C TRP A 300 -13.04 9.09 29.84
N ILE A 301 -12.01 9.91 30.08
CA ILE A 301 -11.79 11.20 29.40
C ILE A 301 -11.60 11.06 27.88
N PHE A 302 -11.12 9.91 27.42
CA PHE A 302 -10.90 9.64 25.99
C PHE A 302 -12.20 9.57 25.20
N SER A 303 -13.36 9.37 25.83
CA SER A 303 -14.65 9.38 25.15
C SER A 303 -14.92 10.70 24.40
N GLY A 304 -14.57 11.85 24.99
CA GLY A 304 -14.69 13.15 24.33
C GLY A 304 -13.72 13.30 23.15
N ILE A 305 -12.48 12.86 23.33
CA ILE A 305 -11.44 12.86 22.28
C ILE A 305 -11.87 11.97 21.10
N TRP A 306 -12.38 10.79 21.39
CA TRP A 306 -12.87 9.86 20.39
C TRP A 306 -14.01 10.45 19.56
N ASN A 307 -14.94 11.19 20.17
CA ASN A 307 -16.02 11.85 19.41
C ASN A 307 -15.47 12.86 18.40
N ILE A 308 -14.37 13.54 18.71
CA ILE A 308 -13.68 14.44 17.78
C ILE A 308 -13.01 13.63 16.66
N ILE A 309 -12.21 12.61 17.01
CA ILE A 309 -11.48 11.78 16.04
C ILE A 309 -12.46 11.06 15.09
N LYS A 310 -13.55 10.52 15.62
CA LYS A 310 -14.60 9.84 14.85
C LYS A 310 -15.22 10.76 13.80
N GLY A 311 -15.31 12.06 14.06
CA GLY A 311 -15.77 13.04 13.06
C GLY A 311 -14.81 13.26 11.90
N TRP A 312 -13.55 12.83 12.02
CA TRP A 312 -12.55 12.91 10.95
C TRP A 312 -12.45 11.63 10.12
N LEU A 313 -12.90 10.50 10.66
CA LEU A 313 -12.81 9.21 10.03
C LEU A 313 -13.92 9.01 8.99
N ASP A 314 -13.59 8.40 7.87
CA ASP A 314 -14.60 7.82 7.01
C ASP A 314 -15.33 6.66 7.74
N PRO A 315 -16.60 6.38 7.40
CA PRO A 315 -17.38 5.36 8.12
C PRO A 315 -16.78 3.94 8.08
N VAL A 316 -16.04 3.58 7.04
CA VAL A 316 -15.41 2.26 6.89
C VAL A 316 -14.23 2.14 7.85
N VAL A 317 -13.37 3.16 7.96
CA VAL A 317 -12.28 3.14 8.95
C VAL A 317 -12.83 3.24 10.38
N ALA A 318 -13.84 4.08 10.63
CA ALA A 318 -14.46 4.18 11.95
C ALA A 318 -15.06 2.84 12.43
N ALA A 319 -15.62 2.04 11.51
CA ALA A 319 -16.18 0.71 11.80
C ALA A 319 -15.12 -0.34 12.18
N LYS A 320 -13.82 -0.10 11.86
CA LYS A 320 -12.71 -0.99 12.21
C LYS A 320 -12.17 -0.74 13.62
N VAL A 321 -12.68 0.27 14.33
CA VAL A 321 -12.21 0.66 15.67
C VAL A 321 -13.01 -0.06 16.76
N HIS A 322 -12.31 -0.79 17.63
CA HIS A 322 -12.86 -1.50 18.77
C HIS A 322 -12.20 -1.03 20.06
N PHE A 323 -13.01 -0.83 21.10
CA PHE A 323 -12.50 -0.51 22.43
C PHE A 323 -12.35 -1.79 23.25
N THR A 324 -11.19 -1.97 23.86
CA THR A 324 -10.88 -3.11 24.73
C THR A 324 -10.46 -2.58 26.11
N LYS A 325 -10.98 -3.17 27.19
CA LYS A 325 -10.75 -2.68 28.57
C LYS A 325 -9.75 -3.52 29.35
N ASN A 326 -9.62 -4.79 29.00
CA ASN A 326 -8.78 -5.77 29.68
C ASN A 326 -8.33 -6.86 28.70
N VAL A 327 -7.47 -7.78 29.15
CA VAL A 327 -6.96 -8.87 28.31
C VAL A 327 -8.05 -9.74 27.68
N LYS A 328 -9.19 -9.99 28.34
CA LYS A 328 -10.27 -10.82 27.78
C LYS A 328 -10.92 -10.18 26.54
N ASP A 329 -10.92 -8.86 26.48
CA ASP A 329 -11.40 -8.14 25.28
C ASP A 329 -10.38 -8.25 24.14
N LEU A 330 -9.08 -8.15 24.43
CA LEU A 330 -8.01 -8.38 23.45
C LEU A 330 -8.01 -9.82 22.92
N GLU A 331 -8.31 -10.79 23.79
CA GLU A 331 -8.41 -12.22 23.43
C GLU A 331 -9.45 -12.51 22.35
N GLN A 332 -10.43 -11.62 22.13
CA GLN A 332 -11.37 -11.77 21.02
C GLN A 332 -10.67 -11.66 19.66
N PHE A 333 -9.55 -10.93 19.61
CA PHE A 333 -8.79 -10.63 18.39
C PHE A 333 -7.46 -11.36 18.33
N ILE A 334 -6.78 -11.55 19.47
CA ILE A 334 -5.41 -12.07 19.53
C ILE A 334 -5.40 -13.33 20.42
N PRO A 335 -4.69 -14.41 20.07
CA PRO A 335 -4.53 -15.55 20.97
C PRO A 335 -3.87 -15.12 22.30
N ARG A 336 -4.37 -15.62 23.44
CA ARG A 336 -3.95 -15.15 24.77
C ARG A 336 -2.44 -15.34 25.03
N ASP A 337 -1.90 -16.43 24.52
CA ASP A 337 -0.47 -16.81 24.53
C ASP A 337 0.41 -15.95 23.61
N ARG A 338 -0.20 -15.05 22.83
CA ARG A 338 0.45 -14.09 21.93
C ARG A 338 0.14 -12.63 22.30
N ILE A 339 -0.45 -12.41 23.47
CA ILE A 339 -0.62 -11.09 24.06
C ILE A 339 0.53 -10.91 25.06
N MET A 340 1.34 -9.87 24.85
CA MET A 340 2.45 -9.54 25.75
C MET A 340 1.98 -9.34 27.19
N LYS A 341 2.81 -9.71 28.16
CA LYS A 341 2.56 -9.44 29.59
C LYS A 341 2.28 -7.96 29.91
N GLU A 342 2.91 -7.05 29.17
CA GLU A 342 2.64 -5.60 29.25
C GLU A 342 1.16 -5.26 28.98
N LEU A 343 0.50 -6.04 28.14
CA LEU A 343 -0.93 -5.96 27.82
C LEU A 343 -1.77 -6.98 28.61
N GLU A 344 -1.25 -7.47 29.74
CA GLU A 344 -1.87 -8.45 30.66
C GLU A 344 -2.10 -9.86 30.07
N GLY A 345 -1.42 -10.19 28.98
CA GLY A 345 -1.44 -11.53 28.38
C GLY A 345 -0.39 -12.49 28.95
N ASP A 346 -0.26 -13.64 28.31
CA ASP A 346 0.59 -14.73 28.80
C ASP A 346 1.98 -14.76 28.12
N GLU A 347 2.17 -13.98 27.05
CA GLU A 347 3.42 -13.97 26.29
C GLU A 347 4.54 -13.24 27.06
N ASN A 348 5.62 -13.97 27.33
CA ASN A 348 6.81 -13.43 27.97
C ASN A 348 7.75 -12.80 26.93
N TRP A 349 7.31 -11.69 26.36
CA TRP A 349 8.09 -10.86 25.44
C TRP A 349 8.07 -9.39 25.87
N GLU A 350 9.21 -8.70 25.77
CA GLU A 350 9.33 -7.27 26.02
C GLU A 350 10.06 -6.59 24.86
N TYR A 351 9.53 -5.45 24.39
CA TYR A 351 10.20 -4.70 23.33
C TYR A 351 11.57 -4.21 23.78
N LYS A 352 12.60 -4.59 23.01
CA LYS A 352 13.94 -4.03 23.11
C LYS A 352 14.45 -3.65 21.73
N TYR A 353 15.05 -2.48 21.65
CA TYR A 353 15.67 -2.02 20.42
C TYR A 353 17.06 -2.65 20.26
N ALA A 354 17.22 -3.47 19.22
CA ALA A 354 18.54 -3.91 18.77
C ALA A 354 19.14 -2.80 17.89
N GLU A 355 20.28 -2.25 18.30
CA GLU A 355 21.01 -1.22 17.56
C GLU A 355 21.43 -1.72 16.17
N CYS A 356 21.63 -0.79 15.23
CA CYS A 356 22.08 -1.12 13.88
C CYS A 356 23.51 -1.66 13.91
N GLU A 357 23.78 -2.71 13.12
CA GLU A 357 25.14 -3.23 12.98
C GLU A 357 25.90 -2.44 11.88
N PRO A 358 27.23 -2.22 12.00
CA PRO A 358 27.98 -1.39 11.05
C PRO A 358 27.85 -1.83 9.58
N ASP A 359 27.85 -3.14 9.33
CA ASP A 359 27.88 -3.71 7.97
C ASP A 359 26.54 -4.33 7.53
N GLU A 360 25.43 -4.11 8.25
CA GLU A 360 24.15 -4.76 7.94
C GLU A 360 23.60 -4.43 6.54
N ASN A 361 23.97 -3.27 5.99
CA ASN A 361 23.56 -2.79 4.66
C ASN A 361 24.66 -2.90 3.60
N LYS A 362 25.78 -3.58 3.89
CA LYS A 362 26.88 -3.77 2.94
C LYS A 362 26.46 -4.28 1.56
N PRO A 363 25.47 -5.19 1.41
CA PRO A 363 25.00 -5.60 0.08
C PRO A 363 24.49 -4.43 -0.79
N MET A 364 23.99 -3.34 -0.19
CA MET A 364 23.50 -2.17 -0.95
C MET A 364 24.61 -1.38 -1.65
N GLU A 365 25.88 -1.62 -1.31
CA GLU A 365 27.04 -1.03 -2.00
C GLU A 365 27.29 -1.67 -3.37
N ASP A 366 26.80 -2.91 -3.59
CA ASP A 366 26.88 -3.61 -4.87
C ASP A 366 25.79 -3.10 -5.84
N THR A 367 26.06 -1.93 -6.41
CA THR A 367 25.17 -1.27 -7.37
C THR A 367 25.03 -2.06 -8.67
N ALA A 368 26.07 -2.79 -9.09
CA ALA A 368 26.02 -3.62 -10.29
C ALA A 368 25.01 -4.77 -10.14
N LYS A 369 25.04 -5.48 -9.00
CA LYS A 369 24.07 -6.54 -8.71
C LYS A 369 22.66 -5.98 -8.52
N ARG A 370 22.53 -4.84 -7.82
CA ARG A 370 21.25 -4.13 -7.69
C ARG A 370 20.66 -3.82 -9.06
N ASP A 371 21.43 -3.23 -9.96
CA ASP A 371 20.94 -2.77 -11.26
C ASP A 371 20.60 -3.96 -12.17
N GLN A 372 21.35 -5.08 -12.06
CA GLN A 372 21.00 -6.35 -12.68
C GLN A 372 19.62 -6.85 -12.18
N LEU A 373 19.42 -6.96 -10.87
CA LEU A 373 18.16 -7.46 -10.29
C LEU A 373 16.97 -6.52 -10.58
N LEU A 374 17.20 -5.21 -10.65
CA LEU A 374 16.20 -4.25 -11.11
C LEU A 374 15.83 -4.45 -12.58
N ALA A 375 16.81 -4.76 -13.45
CA ALA A 375 16.54 -5.09 -14.84
C ALA A 375 15.71 -6.38 -14.98
N GLU A 376 16.07 -7.43 -14.26
CA GLU A 376 15.30 -8.69 -14.19
C GLU A 376 13.86 -8.43 -13.72
N ARG A 377 13.70 -7.59 -12.69
CA ARG A 377 12.38 -7.19 -12.18
C ARG A 377 11.55 -6.42 -13.21
N ARG A 378 12.18 -5.53 -14.00
CA ARG A 378 11.50 -4.80 -15.08
C ARG A 378 11.01 -5.75 -16.18
N GLU A 379 11.80 -6.75 -16.56
CA GLU A 379 11.38 -7.75 -17.54
C GLU A 379 10.23 -8.62 -17.00
N LEU A 380 10.28 -9.07 -15.74
CA LEU A 380 9.15 -9.76 -15.11
C LEU A 380 7.87 -8.90 -15.11
N GLY A 381 7.98 -7.61 -14.77
CA GLY A 381 6.85 -6.68 -14.83
C GLY A 381 6.27 -6.57 -16.24
N LYS A 382 7.11 -6.55 -17.28
CA LYS A 382 6.68 -6.57 -18.68
C LYS A 382 6.01 -7.89 -19.06
N GLU A 383 6.54 -9.05 -18.66
CA GLU A 383 5.91 -10.35 -18.90
C GLU A 383 4.51 -10.43 -18.27
N ILE A 384 4.34 -9.92 -17.03
CA ILE A 384 3.04 -9.84 -16.37
C ILE A 384 2.10 -8.89 -17.10
N GLN A 385 2.61 -7.74 -17.56
CA GLN A 385 1.85 -6.79 -18.36
C GLN A 385 1.29 -7.43 -19.63
N ASP A 386 2.12 -8.14 -20.39
CA ASP A 386 1.73 -8.79 -21.64
C ASP A 386 0.74 -9.94 -21.40
N ALA A 387 0.95 -10.71 -20.33
CA ALA A 387 -0.01 -11.73 -19.88
C ALA A 387 -1.35 -11.11 -19.41
N THR A 388 -1.30 -9.92 -18.83
CA THR A 388 -2.49 -9.14 -18.44
C THR A 388 -3.29 -8.69 -19.65
N ILE A 389 -2.62 -8.15 -20.68
CA ILE A 389 -3.27 -7.78 -21.94
C ILE A 389 -3.91 -9.02 -22.60
N SER A 390 -3.19 -10.15 -22.60
CA SER A 390 -3.70 -11.41 -23.15
C SER A 390 -4.94 -11.91 -22.43
N TRP A 391 -4.95 -11.83 -21.09
CA TRP A 391 -6.11 -12.17 -20.27
C TRP A 391 -7.33 -11.30 -20.59
N ILE A 392 -7.15 -9.98 -20.66
CA ILE A 392 -8.23 -9.03 -20.97
C ILE A 392 -8.77 -9.25 -22.40
N ALA A 393 -7.87 -9.50 -23.36
CA ALA A 393 -8.24 -9.77 -24.75
C ALA A 393 -9.06 -11.06 -24.88
N ALA A 394 -8.62 -12.13 -24.20
CA ALA A 394 -9.34 -13.41 -24.18
C ALA A 394 -10.72 -13.27 -23.52
N SER A 395 -10.82 -12.56 -22.39
CA SER A 395 -12.09 -12.29 -21.72
C SER A 395 -13.05 -11.50 -22.61
N SER A 396 -12.54 -10.50 -23.35
CA SER A 396 -13.36 -9.71 -24.28
C SER A 396 -13.92 -10.53 -25.44
N LYS A 397 -13.24 -11.62 -25.84
CA LYS A 397 -13.69 -12.56 -26.88
C LYS A 397 -14.58 -13.69 -26.35
N GLY A 398 -14.74 -13.80 -25.03
CA GLY A 398 -15.46 -14.93 -24.40
C GLY A 398 -14.74 -16.27 -24.53
N ASP A 399 -13.44 -16.28 -24.85
CA ASP A 399 -12.63 -17.48 -25.03
C ASP A 399 -12.18 -18.03 -23.65
N LYS A 400 -12.93 -18.99 -23.13
CA LYS A 400 -12.71 -19.53 -21.79
C LYS A 400 -11.37 -20.25 -21.63
N ASP A 401 -10.92 -20.95 -22.66
CA ASP A 401 -9.67 -21.72 -22.62
C ASP A 401 -8.45 -20.79 -22.66
N ALA A 402 -8.51 -19.75 -23.50
CA ALA A 402 -7.49 -18.71 -23.52
C ALA A 402 -7.47 -17.88 -22.23
N VAL A 403 -8.64 -17.62 -21.61
CA VAL A 403 -8.72 -16.95 -20.30
C VAL A 403 -8.04 -17.79 -19.22
N ALA A 404 -8.33 -19.09 -19.15
CA ALA A 404 -7.70 -19.99 -18.17
C ALA A 404 -6.18 -20.03 -18.35
N THR A 405 -5.72 -20.20 -19.59
CA THR A 405 -4.29 -20.20 -19.94
C THR A 405 -3.59 -18.90 -19.53
N ALA A 406 -4.22 -17.75 -19.80
CA ALA A 406 -3.65 -16.45 -19.44
C ALA A 406 -3.62 -16.25 -17.91
N LYS A 407 -4.64 -16.72 -17.18
CA LYS A 407 -4.66 -16.68 -15.70
C LYS A 407 -3.56 -17.55 -15.09
N ASP A 408 -3.34 -18.76 -15.60
CA ASP A 408 -2.29 -19.65 -15.11
C ASP A 408 -0.90 -19.06 -15.36
N LYS A 409 -0.67 -18.51 -16.58
CA LYS A 409 0.57 -17.80 -16.89
C LYS A 409 0.79 -16.60 -15.97
N ARG A 410 -0.24 -15.78 -15.73
CA ARG A 410 -0.14 -14.64 -14.79
C ARG A 410 0.18 -15.11 -13.38
N LYS A 411 -0.45 -16.17 -12.90
CA LYS A 411 -0.22 -16.73 -11.57
C LYS A 411 1.25 -17.13 -11.39
N ASP A 412 1.82 -17.86 -12.35
CA ASP A 412 3.24 -18.24 -12.34
C ASP A 412 4.16 -17.00 -12.32
N LEU A 413 3.90 -16.02 -13.20
CA LEU A 413 4.71 -14.80 -13.28
C LEU A 413 4.65 -13.94 -12.02
N ILE A 414 3.47 -13.83 -11.40
CA ILE A 414 3.30 -13.10 -10.14
C ILE A 414 4.05 -13.80 -9.01
N GLU A 415 4.06 -15.13 -8.98
CA GLU A 415 4.84 -15.89 -8.00
C GLU A 415 6.35 -15.70 -8.21
N ARG A 416 6.82 -15.73 -9.46
CA ARG A 416 8.21 -15.40 -9.80
C ARG A 416 8.57 -13.97 -9.39
N LEU A 417 7.68 -12.99 -9.59
CA LEU A 417 7.88 -11.60 -9.14
C LEU A 417 8.01 -11.50 -7.61
N ARG A 418 7.19 -12.27 -6.87
CA ARG A 418 7.22 -12.36 -5.40
C ARG A 418 8.56 -12.91 -4.92
N GLU A 419 8.99 -14.05 -5.46
CA GLU A 419 10.26 -14.68 -5.09
C GLU A 419 11.47 -13.81 -5.46
N GLN A 420 11.44 -13.20 -6.65
CA GLN A 420 12.51 -12.34 -7.13
C GLN A 420 12.72 -11.10 -6.24
N TYR A 421 11.64 -10.55 -5.67
CA TYR A 421 11.77 -9.41 -4.75
C TYR A 421 12.69 -9.72 -3.57
N TRP A 422 12.64 -10.93 -3.01
CA TRP A 422 13.49 -11.30 -1.88
C TRP A 422 14.96 -11.48 -2.25
N GLN A 423 15.27 -11.63 -3.53
CA GLN A 423 16.64 -11.58 -4.04
C GLN A 423 17.11 -10.12 -4.20
N LEU A 424 16.19 -9.22 -4.60
CA LEU A 424 16.44 -7.78 -4.75
C LEU A 424 16.54 -7.05 -3.40
N ASP A 425 15.74 -7.44 -2.42
CA ASP A 425 15.53 -6.76 -1.14
C ASP A 425 16.84 -6.34 -0.43
N PRO A 426 17.88 -7.19 -0.30
CA PRO A 426 19.15 -6.82 0.34
C PRO A 426 19.87 -5.63 -0.31
N TYR A 427 19.57 -5.34 -1.59
CA TYR A 427 20.25 -4.34 -2.40
C TYR A 427 19.49 -3.00 -2.49
N VAL A 428 18.23 -2.96 -2.07
CA VAL A 428 17.34 -1.79 -2.24
C VAL A 428 16.73 -1.27 -0.95
N ARG A 429 16.73 -2.05 0.12
CA ARG A 429 16.13 -1.68 1.40
C ARG A 429 17.16 -1.82 2.53
N ALA A 430 17.25 -0.80 3.38
CA ALA A 430 18.02 -0.88 4.61
C ALA A 430 17.43 -1.93 5.57
N ARG A 431 18.29 -2.67 6.26
CA ARG A 431 17.89 -3.62 7.30
C ARG A 431 17.19 -2.88 8.43
N SER A 432 16.11 -3.48 8.89
CA SER A 432 15.29 -3.01 10.00
C SER A 432 15.61 -3.79 11.27
N LEU A 433 15.07 -3.31 12.38
CA LEU A 433 14.99 -4.05 13.64
C LEU A 433 14.52 -5.48 13.41
N TYR A 434 13.54 -5.69 12.54
CA TYR A 434 12.93 -6.99 12.32
C TYR A 434 13.79 -7.95 11.52
N ASP A 435 14.71 -7.43 10.69
CA ASP A 435 15.77 -8.23 10.09
C ASP A 435 16.77 -8.66 11.18
N ARG A 436 17.19 -7.73 12.07
CA ARG A 436 18.13 -8.02 13.17
C ARG A 436 17.56 -9.04 14.16
N LEU A 437 16.27 -8.93 14.48
CA LEU A 437 15.53 -9.88 15.31
C LEU A 437 15.26 -11.22 14.61
N ASN A 438 15.67 -11.42 13.36
CA ASN A 438 15.37 -12.61 12.56
C ASN A 438 13.85 -12.93 12.43
N VAL A 439 13.02 -11.90 12.56
CA VAL A 439 11.56 -11.98 12.32
C VAL A 439 11.29 -11.99 10.83
N LEU A 440 11.91 -11.04 10.11
CA LEU A 440 11.87 -10.99 8.65
C LEU A 440 13.07 -11.76 8.11
N GLN A 441 12.83 -12.96 7.61
CA GLN A 441 13.87 -13.86 7.09
C GLN A 441 13.97 -13.73 5.57
N GLY A 442 15.14 -14.05 5.01
CA GLY A 442 15.29 -14.13 3.56
C GLY A 442 14.28 -15.11 2.97
N ASN A 443 13.84 -14.88 1.72
CA ASN A 443 12.71 -15.54 1.02
C ASN A 443 11.29 -15.12 1.43
N GLY A 444 11.15 -14.17 2.35
CA GLY A 444 9.86 -13.65 2.79
C GLY A 444 9.17 -14.48 3.85
N LYS A 445 9.88 -15.42 4.47
CA LYS A 445 9.42 -16.08 5.67
C LYS A 445 9.39 -15.09 6.83
N ILE A 446 8.26 -15.08 7.54
CA ILE A 446 8.03 -14.23 8.70
C ILE A 446 7.82 -15.15 9.91
N ASP A 447 8.62 -14.98 10.95
CA ASP A 447 8.55 -15.79 12.17
C ASP A 447 8.80 -14.94 13.42
N PHE A 448 7.71 -14.45 14.02
CA PHE A 448 7.78 -13.69 15.26
C PHE A 448 8.20 -14.54 16.46
N TYR A 449 8.01 -15.87 16.43
CA TYR A 449 8.08 -16.73 17.61
C TYR A 449 9.20 -17.77 17.54
N SER A 450 10.14 -17.63 16.60
CA SER A 450 11.35 -18.46 16.55
C SER A 450 12.16 -18.31 17.86
N ALA A 451 12.92 -19.36 18.23
CA ALA A 451 13.77 -19.29 19.41
C ALA A 451 14.77 -18.12 19.32
N GLU A 452 15.29 -17.84 18.12
CA GLU A 452 16.20 -16.72 17.88
C GLU A 452 15.51 -15.36 18.00
N SER A 453 14.33 -15.18 17.40
CA SER A 453 13.59 -13.91 17.48
C SER A 453 13.11 -13.60 18.88
N MET A 454 12.60 -14.60 19.60
CA MET A 454 12.22 -14.46 21.00
C MET A 454 13.43 -14.19 21.88
N SER A 455 14.56 -14.86 21.63
CA SER A 455 15.81 -14.57 22.33
C SER A 455 16.26 -13.15 22.07
N LYS A 456 16.48 -12.73 20.82
CA LYS A 456 16.97 -11.38 20.47
C LYS A 456 16.00 -10.27 20.90
N GLY A 457 14.70 -10.52 20.83
CA GLY A 457 13.68 -9.58 21.32
C GLY A 457 13.72 -9.40 22.84
N ASN A 458 14.04 -10.46 23.59
CA ASN A 458 14.10 -10.44 25.06
C ASN A 458 15.50 -10.20 25.65
N ALA A 459 16.57 -10.53 24.91
CA ALA A 459 17.94 -10.70 25.37
C ALA A 459 18.68 -9.37 25.55
N ALA A 460 18.22 -8.62 26.54
CA ALA A 460 19.08 -7.80 27.39
C ALA A 460 18.62 -7.89 28.85
N SER A 461 18.23 -9.08 29.32
CA SER A 461 17.98 -9.38 30.74
C SER A 461 19.09 -10.29 31.31
N SER A 462 20.27 -10.26 30.68
CA SER A 462 21.43 -11.02 31.11
C SER A 462 22.72 -10.25 30.82
N GLN A 463 22.84 -9.07 31.43
CA GLN A 463 24.12 -8.45 31.80
C GLN A 463 23.89 -7.38 32.86
#